data_AF-A0A973U5T5-F1
#
_entry.id   AF-A0A973U5T5-F1
#
_cell.length_a   1.000
_cell.length_b   1.000
_cell.length_c   1.000
_cell.angle_alpha   90.00
_cell.angle_beta   90.00
_cell.angle_gamma   90.00
#
_symmetry.space_group_name_H-M   'P 1'
#
loop_
_entity.id
_entity.type
_entity.pdbx_description
1 polymer ?
#
loop_
_entity_poly.entity_id
_entity_poly.type
_entity_poly.pdbx_seq_one_letter_code
_entity_poly.pdbx_strand_id
1 'polypeptide(L)'
;MAHRKSILALSAIIAAPVSAASLYPGPGTPAPAGTPDTLYCMHIEAITGSRLEKTKCWTRAEWAEQGVDVDRDWAREGVRTIG
;
A
#
# COMPACT_ATOMS: atom_id res chain seq x y z
N MET A 1 -53.31 -37.62 -20.30
CA MET A 1 -51.92 -37.36 -20.73
C MET A 1 -51.69 -35.85 -20.65
N ALA A 2 -50.98 -35.37 -19.62
CA ALA A 2 -50.74 -33.94 -19.43
C ALA A 2 -49.24 -33.71 -19.29
N HIS A 3 -48.58 -33.41 -20.41
CA HIS A 3 -47.17 -33.05 -20.43
C HIS A 3 -47.02 -31.61 -19.92
N ARG A 4 -46.64 -31.45 -18.66
CA ARG A 4 -46.23 -30.16 -18.08
C ARG A 4 -44.94 -29.71 -18.76
N LYS A 5 -45.04 -28.66 -19.57
CA LYS A 5 -43.90 -27.99 -20.22
C LYS A 5 -43.21 -27.10 -19.18
N SER A 6 -42.05 -27.55 -18.69
CA SER A 6 -41.18 -26.73 -17.84
C SER A 6 -40.37 -25.77 -18.73
N ILE A 7 -40.68 -24.48 -18.66
CA ILE A 7 -39.93 -23.42 -19.34
C ILE A 7 -38.70 -23.11 -18.47
N LEU A 8 -37.52 -23.51 -18.93
CA LEU A 8 -36.25 -23.12 -18.33
C LEU A 8 -35.98 -21.65 -18.72
N ALA A 9 -36.17 -20.73 -17.78
CA ALA A 9 -35.78 -19.34 -17.93
C ALA A 9 -34.25 -19.23 -17.73
N LEU A 10 -33.54 -18.93 -18.81
CA LEU A 10 -32.09 -18.71 -18.82
C LEU A 10 -31.80 -17.27 -18.38
N SER A 11 -31.48 -17.08 -17.09
CA SER A 11 -31.12 -15.77 -16.55
C SER A 11 -29.72 -15.36 -17.02
N ALA A 12 -29.63 -14.28 -17.81
CA ALA A 12 -28.37 -13.70 -18.24
C ALA A 12 -27.74 -12.89 -17.09
N ILE A 13 -26.51 -13.27 -16.69
CA ILE A 13 -25.72 -12.53 -15.69
C ILE A 13 -24.89 -11.49 -16.44
N ILE A 14 -25.21 -10.22 -16.24
CA ILE A 14 -24.46 -9.10 -16.82
C ILE A 14 -23.28 -8.83 -15.89
N ALA A 15 -22.07 -9.23 -16.29
CA ALA A 15 -20.85 -8.87 -15.58
C ALA A 15 -20.48 -7.42 -15.91
N ALA A 16 -20.64 -6.50 -14.95
CA ALA A 16 -20.12 -5.15 -15.08
C ALA A 16 -18.59 -5.18 -14.88
N PRO A 17 -17.81 -4.44 -15.68
CA PRO A 17 -16.38 -4.33 -15.46
C PRO A 17 -16.17 -3.47 -14.20
N VAL A 18 -15.57 -4.06 -13.16
CA VAL A 18 -14.97 -3.30 -12.08
C VAL A 18 -13.73 -2.61 -12.67
N SER A 19 -13.83 -1.30 -12.90
CA SER A 19 -12.68 -0.46 -13.17
C SER A 19 -11.84 -0.40 -11.90
N ALA A 20 -10.75 -1.16 -11.85
CA ALA A 20 -9.71 -1.00 -10.86
C ALA A 20 -9.06 0.37 -11.08
N ALA A 21 -9.46 1.37 -10.30
CA ALA A 21 -8.73 2.63 -10.22
C ALA A 21 -7.30 2.28 -9.77
N SER A 22 -6.34 2.38 -10.69
CA SER A 22 -4.93 2.32 -10.37
C SER A 22 -4.64 3.53 -9.47
N LEU A 23 -4.63 3.30 -8.16
CA LEU A 23 -4.00 4.17 -7.18
C LEU A 23 -2.49 4.14 -7.46
N TYR A 24 -2.07 4.70 -8.58
CA TYR A 24 -0.68 5.11 -8.73
C TYR A 24 -0.60 6.41 -7.92
N PRO A 25 0.07 6.42 -6.76
CA PRO A 25 0.34 7.69 -6.11
C PRO A 25 1.12 8.52 -7.13
N GLY A 26 0.75 9.78 -7.33
CA GLY A 26 1.62 10.72 -8.02
C GLY A 26 3.01 10.75 -7.37
N PRO A 27 3.99 11.43 -7.97
CA PRO A 27 5.31 11.57 -7.34
C PRO A 27 5.11 12.17 -5.95
N GLY A 28 5.20 11.34 -4.91
CA GLY A 28 4.98 11.79 -3.55
C GLY A 28 6.13 12.70 -3.11
N THR A 29 5.94 13.39 -2.00
CA THR A 29 6.94 14.32 -1.47
C THR A 29 8.28 13.58 -1.30
N PRO A 30 9.40 14.07 -1.86
CA PRO A 30 10.69 13.42 -1.68
C PRO A 30 11.14 13.51 -0.21
N ALA A 31 12.04 12.61 0.17
CA ALA A 31 12.66 12.66 1.50
C ALA A 31 13.37 14.01 1.71
N PRO A 32 13.19 14.68 2.86
CA PRO A 32 13.96 15.87 3.20
C PRO A 32 15.45 15.59 3.17
N ALA A 33 16.25 16.58 2.78
CA ALA A 33 17.70 16.48 2.90
C ALA A 33 18.09 16.38 4.39
N GLY A 34 19.10 15.57 4.69
CA GLY A 34 19.59 15.34 6.04
C GLY A 34 21.07 14.99 6.07
N THR A 35 21.64 15.02 7.26
CA THR A 35 22.97 14.51 7.57
C THR A 35 22.96 12.97 7.70
N PRO A 36 24.12 12.31 7.77
CA PRO A 36 24.18 10.87 8.04
C PRO A 36 23.48 10.46 9.34
N ASP A 37 23.43 11.36 10.33
CA ASP A 37 22.82 11.14 11.64
C ASP A 37 21.32 11.47 11.65
N THR A 38 20.77 12.02 10.57
CA THR A 38 19.34 12.35 10.49
C THR A 38 18.51 11.07 10.49
N LEU A 39 17.57 10.98 11.44
CA LEU A 39 16.61 9.90 11.53
C LEU A 39 15.40 10.20 10.66
N TYR A 40 15.07 9.26 9.79
CA TYR A 40 13.91 9.26 8.92
C TYR A 40 12.83 8.38 9.55
N CYS A 41 11.79 9.00 10.10
CA CYS A 41 10.66 8.28 10.67
C CYS A 41 9.68 7.87 9.57
N MET A 42 9.47 6.56 9.40
CA MET A 42 8.53 6.00 8.43
C MET A 42 7.55 5.02 9.09
N HIS A 43 6.36 4.90 8.52
CA HIS A 43 5.44 3.82 8.82
C HIS A 43 6.02 2.48 8.32
N ILE A 44 5.95 1.45 9.17
CA ILE A 44 6.26 0.09 8.77
C ILE A 44 5.01 -0.78 8.92
N GLU A 45 4.74 -1.57 7.90
CA GLU A 45 3.70 -2.57 7.99
C GLU A 45 4.05 -3.57 9.10
N ALA A 46 3.06 -3.80 9.95
CA ALA A 46 3.16 -4.81 10.97
C ALA A 46 3.06 -6.19 10.31
N ILE A 47 3.87 -7.16 10.73
CA ILE A 47 3.74 -8.55 10.27
C ILE A 47 2.27 -8.98 10.49
N THR A 48 1.65 -9.53 9.44
CA THR A 48 0.21 -9.88 9.37
C THR A 48 -0.28 -10.50 10.67
N GLY A 49 -1.27 -9.86 11.29
CA GLY A 49 -1.86 -10.26 12.58
C GLY A 49 -1.54 -9.34 13.76
N SER A 50 -0.69 -8.33 13.59
CA SER A 50 -0.46 -7.31 14.62
C SER A 50 -1.18 -5.99 14.29
N ARG A 51 -2.05 -5.54 15.20
CA ARG A 51 -2.90 -4.34 15.04
C ARG A 51 -2.14 -3.01 15.19
N LEU A 52 -0.82 -3.02 15.03
CA LEU A 52 0.04 -1.89 15.36
C LEU A 52 0.88 -1.53 14.15
N GLU A 53 0.40 -0.58 13.35
CA GLU A 53 1.30 0.21 12.51
C GLU A 53 2.36 0.82 13.43
N LYS A 54 3.63 0.48 13.20
CA LYS A 54 4.73 1.03 13.99
C LYS A 54 5.39 2.11 13.15
N THR A 55 5.56 3.30 13.72
CA THR A 55 6.52 4.26 13.19
C THR A 55 7.90 3.86 13.68
N LYS A 56 8.85 3.73 12.76
CA LYS A 56 10.26 3.49 13.05
C LYS A 56 11.07 4.67 12.55
N CYS A 57 12.03 5.12 13.36
CA CYS A 57 12.94 6.20 13.00
C CYS A 57 14.35 5.65 12.95
N TRP A 58 14.97 5.75 11.79
CA TRP A 58 16.30 5.21 11.50
C TRP A 58 17.05 6.13 10.55
N THR A 59 18.37 6.09 10.60
CA THR A 59 19.22 6.73 9.62
C THR A 59 19.03 6.09 8.24
N ARG A 60 19.50 6.77 7.18
CA ARG A 60 19.52 6.18 5.82
C ARG A 60 20.30 4.86 5.79
N ALA A 61 21.39 4.75 6.54
CA ALA A 61 22.21 3.54 6.59
C ALA A 61 21.42 2.37 7.21
N GLU A 62 20.78 2.59 8.36
CA GLU A 62 19.96 1.57 9.03
C GLU A 62 18.77 1.14 8.16
N TRP A 63 18.11 2.06 7.45
CA TRP A 63 17.06 1.70 6.50
C TRP A 63 17.57 0.83 5.34
N ALA A 64 18.74 1.16 4.80
CA ALA A 64 19.38 0.38 3.74
C ALA A 64 19.73 -1.05 4.21
N GLU A 65 20.11 -1.24 5.47
CA GLU A 65 20.33 -2.57 6.06
C GLU A 65 19.05 -3.41 6.10
N GLN A 66 17.88 -2.78 6.16
CA GLN A 66 16.57 -3.44 6.07
C GLN A 66 16.05 -3.56 4.64
N GLY A 67 16.83 -3.11 3.64
CA GLY A 67 16.44 -3.11 2.23
C GLY A 67 15.43 -2.04 1.85
N VAL A 68 15.24 -1.02 2.69
CA VAL A 68 14.34 0.11 2.42
C VAL A 68 15.15 1.28 1.85
N ASP A 69 14.69 1.81 0.72
CA ASP A 69 15.27 2.99 0.10
C ASP A 69 14.46 4.21 0.52
N VAL A 70 15.03 5.04 1.39
CA VAL A 70 14.38 6.25 1.90
C VAL A 70 13.93 7.17 0.77
N ASP A 71 14.71 7.33 -0.30
CA ASP A 71 14.36 8.26 -1.38
C ASP A 71 13.16 7.77 -2.21
N ARG A 72 12.94 6.45 -2.25
CA ARG A 72 11.82 5.82 -2.94
C ARG A 72 10.58 5.66 -2.06
N ASP A 73 10.77 5.25 -0.82
CA ASP A 73 9.70 4.80 0.07
C ASP A 73 9.13 5.93 0.94
N TRP A 74 9.88 7.03 1.13
CA TRP A 74 9.44 8.19 1.92
C TRP A 74 8.15 8.83 1.44
N ALA A 75 7.95 8.91 0.12
CA ALA A 75 6.75 9.47 -0.50
C ALA A 75 5.45 8.81 0.01
N ARG A 76 5.54 7.54 0.41
CA ARG A 76 4.42 6.73 0.87
C ARG A 76 4.38 6.61 2.39
N GLU A 77 5.54 6.38 3.00
CA GLU A 77 5.64 6.00 4.42
C GLU A 77 6.16 7.11 5.33
N GLY A 78 6.65 8.22 4.77
CA GLY A 78 7.35 9.30 5.48
C GLY A 78 6.47 10.03 6.48
N VAL A 79 6.98 10.17 7.70
CA VAL A 79 6.29 10.88 8.81
C VAL A 79 7.00 12.19 9.14
N ARG A 80 8.30 12.12 9.46
CA ARG A 80 9.13 13.28 9.85
C ARG A 80 10.61 12.91 9.91
N THR A 81 11.49 13.90 9.78
CA THR A 81 12.91 13.74 10.06
C THR A 81 13.25 14.27 11.46
N ILE A 82 14.30 13.74 12.07
CA ILE A 82 14.88 14.22 13.34
C ILE A 82 16.39 14.37 13.11
N GLY A 83 16.94 15.53 13.45
CA GLY A 83 18.36 15.86 13.28
C GLY A 83 18.81 16.93 14.24
#